data_AF-A0A1G6P2G3-F1
#
_entry.id   AF-A0A1G6P2G3-F1
#
_cell.length_a   1.000
_cell.length_b   1.000
_cell.length_c   1.000
_cell.angle_alpha   90.00
_cell.angle_beta   90.00
_cell.angle_gamma   90.00
#
_symmetry.space_group_name_H-M   'P 1'
#
loop_
_entity.id
_entity.type
_entity.pdbx_description
1 polymer ?
#
loop_
_entity_poly.entity_id
_entity_poly.type
_entity_poly.pdbx_seq_one_letter_code
_entity_poly.pdbx_strand_id
1 'polypeptide(L)' 'MEPTRLKVGQPITPEQFEELSDEQLERLVPRAYREFFPGKDFCTDGHFYLHDGTAWSFYRAGFLDE' A
#
# COMPACT_ATOMS: atom_id res chain seq x y z
N MET A 1 -14.44 1.31 18.57
CA MET A 1 -13.20 1.18 17.78
C MET A 1 -13.06 2.45 16.97
N GLU A 2 -12.04 3.24 17.26
CA GLU A 2 -11.76 4.45 16.49
C GLU A 2 -11.36 4.04 15.07
N PRO A 3 -11.97 4.60 14.01
CA PRO A 3 -11.49 4.35 12.66
C PRO A 3 -10.13 5.04 12.56
N THR A 4 -9.06 4.27 12.66
CA THR A 4 -7.70 4.70 12.38
C THR A 4 -7.73 5.42 11.04
N ARG A 5 -7.51 6.75 11.06
CA ARG A 5 -7.59 7.57 9.85
C ARG A 5 -6.48 7.12 8.90
N LEU A 6 -6.82 6.32 7.90
CA LEU A 6 -5.92 5.91 6.83
C LEU A 6 -5.50 7.17 6.06
N LYS A 7 -4.22 7.51 6.19
CA LYS A 7 -3.60 8.64 5.50
C LYS A 7 -2.68 8.13 4.40
N VAL A 8 -2.63 8.86 3.30
CA VAL A 8 -1.65 8.62 2.23
C VAL A 8 -0.24 8.61 2.83
N GLY A 9 0.56 7.59 2.51
CA GLY A 9 1.92 7.45 3.02
C GLY A 9 2.00 7.02 4.49
N GLN A 10 0.92 6.50 5.08
CA GLN A 10 0.97 5.92 6.42
C GLN A 10 1.37 4.43 6.34
N PRO A 11 2.43 4.01 7.05
CA PRO A 11 2.79 2.60 7.12
C PRO A 11 1.74 1.82 7.90
N ILE A 12 1.49 0.59 7.47
CA ILE A 12 0.57 -0.35 8.14
C ILE A 12 1.29 -1.66 8.46
N THR A 13 0.74 -2.45 9.38
CA THR A 13 1.27 -3.79 9.67
C THR A 13 0.73 -4.85 8.70
N PRO A 14 1.33 -6.05 8.63
CA PRO A 14 0.78 -7.17 7.86
C PRO A 14 -0.67 -7.50 8.25
N GLU A 15 -0.96 -7.52 9.55
CA GLU A 15 -2.31 -7.76 10.07
C GLU A 15 -3.30 -6.70 9.55
N GLN A 16 -2.92 -5.42 9.59
CA GLN A 16 -3.73 -4.34 9.03
C GLN A 16 -3.90 -4.48 7.52
N PHE A 17 -2.85 -4.86 6.79
CA PHE A 17 -2.95 -5.10 5.36
C PHE A 17 -3.95 -6.21 5.04
N GLU A 18 -3.98 -7.28 5.84
CA GLU A 18 -4.96 -8.37 5.73
C GLU A 18 -6.39 -7.93 6.08
N GLU A 19 -6.57 -7.02 7.04
CA GLU A 19 -7.87 -6.47 7.41
C GLU A 19 -8.41 -5.44 6.39
N LEU A 20 -7.53 -4.70 5.72
CA LEU A 20 -7.92 -3.63 4.79
C LEU A 20 -8.34 -4.17 3.42
N SER A 21 -9.33 -3.52 2.81
CA SER A 21 -9.76 -3.77 1.43
C SER A 21 -8.93 -3.00 0.40
N ASP A 22 -9.04 -3.37 -0.88
CA ASP A 22 -8.34 -2.72 -2.00
C ASP A 22 -8.54 -1.21 -2.00
N GLU A 23 -9.79 -0.76 -1.88
CA GLU A 23 -10.16 0.66 -1.84
C GLU A 23 -9.51 1.40 -0.66
N GLN A 24 -9.29 0.71 0.46
CA GLN A 24 -8.63 1.29 1.63
C GLN A 24 -7.11 1.35 1.45
N LEU A 25 -6.52 0.33 0.84
CA LEU A 25 -5.10 0.29 0.49
C LEU A 25 -4.78 1.36 -0.56
N GLU A 26 -5.60 1.53 -1.59
CA GLU A 26 -5.49 2.62 -2.57
C GLU A 26 -5.43 4.00 -1.91
N ARG A 27 -6.10 4.18 -0.77
CA ARG A 27 -6.07 5.44 0.01
C ARG A 27 -4.75 5.68 0.73
N LEU A 28 -3.98 4.64 0.99
CA LEU A 28 -2.62 4.73 1.54
C LEU A 28 -1.58 5.01 0.45
N VAL A 29 -1.83 4.55 -0.77
CA VAL A 29 -0.92 4.77 -1.91
C VAL A 29 -0.93 6.24 -2.34
N PRO A 30 0.25 6.87 -2.55
CA PRO A 30 0.35 8.21 -3.12
C PRO A 30 -0.36 8.32 -4.46
N ARG A 31 -0.97 9.48 -4.73
CA ARG A 31 -1.76 9.70 -5.96
C ARG A 31 -0.97 9.44 -7.25
N ALA A 32 0.34 9.69 -7.24
CA ALA A 32 1.24 9.40 -8.36
C ALA A 32 1.42 7.89 -8.63
N TYR A 33 1.15 7.03 -7.64
CA TYR A 33 1.34 5.58 -7.74
C TYR A 33 0.03 4.80 -7.68
N ARG A 34 -1.09 5.44 -7.28
CA ARG A 34 -2.39 4.78 -7.15
C ARG A 34 -2.86 4.14 -8.47
N GLU A 35 -2.62 4.80 -9.59
CA GLU A 35 -3.00 4.25 -10.91
C GLU A 35 -2.25 2.97 -11.28
N PHE A 36 -1.10 2.73 -10.64
CA PHE A 36 -0.31 1.51 -10.81
C PHE A 36 -0.62 0.45 -9.74
N PHE A 37 -1.48 0.75 -8.77
CA PHE A 37 -1.84 -0.22 -7.74
C PHE A 37 -2.68 -1.33 -8.37
N PRO A 38 -2.18 -2.58 -8.39
CA PRO A 38 -2.84 -3.66 -9.11
C PRO A 38 -3.98 -4.32 -8.31
N GLY A 39 -4.23 -3.88 -7.07
CA GLY A 39 -5.13 -4.54 -6.12
C GLY A 39 -4.37 -5.35 -5.06
N LYS A 40 -5.05 -5.69 -3.96
CA LYS A 40 -4.46 -6.43 -2.84
C LYS A 40 -3.98 -7.81 -3.25
N ASP A 41 -4.77 -8.51 -4.08
CA ASP A 41 -4.46 -9.85 -4.59
C ASP A 41 -3.14 -9.92 -5.37
N PHE A 42 -2.72 -8.80 -5.97
CA PHE A 42 -1.47 -8.71 -6.74
C PHE A 42 -0.31 -8.15 -5.91
N CYS A 43 -0.53 -7.81 -4.65
CA CYS A 43 0.52 -7.41 -3.74
C CYS A 43 1.14 -8.66 -3.11
N THR A 44 2.44 -8.85 -3.29
CA THR A 44 3.20 -9.89 -2.59
C THR A 44 3.72 -9.30 -1.30
N ASP A 45 3.45 -9.91 -0.14
CA ASP A 45 3.96 -9.44 1.17
C ASP A 45 3.74 -7.93 1.41
N GLY A 46 2.55 -7.41 1.12
CA GLY A 46 2.23 -6.00 1.32
C GLY A 46 3.10 -5.02 0.50
N HIS A 47 3.62 -5.45 -0.65
CA HIS A 47 4.26 -4.57 -1.62
C HIS A 47 3.83 -4.92 -3.06
N PHE A 48 3.89 -3.93 -3.95
CA PHE A 48 3.61 -4.12 -5.38
C PHE A 48 4.70 -3.47 -6.22
N TYR A 49 4.92 -4.03 -7.40
CA TYR A 49 5.91 -3.55 -8.36
C TYR A 49 5.28 -2.52 -9.30
N LEU A 50 5.99 -1.41 -9.48
CA LEU A 50 5.65 -0.38 -10.44
C LEU A 50 6.30 -0.70 -11.79
N HIS A 51 5.81 -0.08 -12.87
CA HIS A 51 6.34 -0.30 -14.22
C HIS A 51 7.82 0.09 -14.40
N ASP A 52 8.34 0.94 -13.53
CA ASP A 52 9.76 1.36 -13.54
C ASP A 52 10.69 0.31 -12.90
N GLY A 53 10.14 -0.75 -12.30
CA GLY A 53 10.89 -1.79 -11.60
C GLY A 53 11.08 -1.53 -10.10
N THR A 54 10.73 -0.35 -9.61
CA THR A 54 10.67 -0.04 -8.17
C THR A 54 9.50 -0.77 -7.50
N ALA A 55 9.69 -1.27 -6.28
CA ALA A 55 8.62 -1.83 -5.46
C ALA A 55 8.17 -0.83 -4.40
N TRP A 56 6.86 -0.59 -4.28
CA TRP A 56 6.28 0.23 -3.20
C TRP A 56 5.72 -0.68 -2.11
N SER A 57 6.05 -0.40 -0.85
CA SER A 57 5.67 -1.20 0.32
C SER A 57 4.69 -0.46 1.22
N PHE A 58 3.57 -1.12 1.57
CA PHE A 58 2.59 -0.64 2.53
C PHE A 58 3.17 -0.57 3.96
N TYR A 59 4.15 -1.41 4.29
CA TYR A 59 4.74 -1.47 5.63
C TYR A 59 5.71 -0.34 5.92
N ARG A 60 6.39 0.15 4.88
CA ARG A 60 7.26 1.32 4.96
C ARG A 60 6.55 2.60 4.51
N ALA A 61 5.43 2.46 3.82
CA ALA A 61 4.76 3.52 3.07
C ALA A 61 5.70 4.28 2.12
N GLY A 62 6.60 3.54 1.49
CA GLY A 62 7.67 4.05 0.64
C GLY A 62 8.22 2.94 -0.25
N PHE A 63 9.28 3.25 -0.99
CA PHE A 63 9.93 2.26 -1.85
C PHE A 63 10.74 1.25 -1.03
N LEU A 64 10.82 0.00 -1.50
CA LEU A 64 11.57 -1.07 -0.83
C LEU A 64 13.09 -0.88 -0.95
N ASP A 65 13.54 -0.22 -2.03
CA ASP A 65 14.95 0.03 -2.38
C ASP A 65 15.54 1.28 -1.70
N GLU A 66 14.72 2.02 -0.93
CA GLU A 66 15.13 3.21 -0.17
C GLU A 66 15.35 2.92 1.32
#